data_AF-A0A7S0A3P2-F1
#
_entry.id   AF-A0A7S0A3P2-F1
#
_cell.length_a   1.000
_cell.length_b   1.000
_cell.length_c   1.000
_cell.angle_alpha   90.00
_cell.angle_beta   90.00
_cell.angle_gamma   90.00
#
_symmetry.space_group_name_H-M   'P 1'
#
loop_
_entity.id
_entity.type
_entity.pdbx_description
1 polymer ?
#
loop_
_entity_poly.entity_id
_entity_poly.type
_entity_poly.pdbx_seq_one_letter_code
_entity_poly.pdbx_strand_id
1 'polypeptide(L)'
;SPSWALPIAPRTNHRPLTLTSLSWWHLWRLRPWQSSSHGVERPSARGTGRPMARPSHGAGAMEGKGSAGGNAGPRKSVQFEEVAAAQGEGEPKPEEMGRIEFLSLFSDYVARRDYQGALDTCRKRLKAKPDDRYVLQLRQSVEQYLDSAEDLDDGADDGEPPPPLEELREPADTASEHAFEAMFAYLQDEEKLWALGEQAVGIFWDVGQVAPWGKRRNRLMEVSRSLTEALGQKLRATSSSRGGMAMPTMSVAADLGSSSSTEWFFEALGLLWWRCELGGEREDWLIDGCLEEWSGRPMEMLVGRSAEGLREANLGELCDILVLTWTLERSAVCGLFGERSLPALDYGIGAVLAEIRRRPLIEPPLAGFYDCFYLMTHVVYVLNCFNGHLPNCRTDCPWLYAYLERCLGFWLREVKQDRSSLPDSIAATTWGAEAVDAVAESVDCLRGLEEEGEMEAVREGLAWLLTRQEADGLFYSPRAQRPAATEYDHLHPTWTAAAALQLDRLVPGPSPRCAAWAQYARQAAQEAGLAEPPPLPDLGAHTTSAEEDDEAEG
;
A
#
# COMPACT_ATOMS: atom_id res chain seq x y z
N SER A 1 17.40 -58.58 -2.43
CA SER A 1 18.50 -58.64 -3.43
C SER A 1 18.14 -59.66 -4.50
N PRO A 2 18.53 -59.51 -5.80
CA PRO A 2 19.40 -58.51 -6.48
C PRO A 2 18.63 -57.76 -7.62
N SER A 3 18.83 -56.48 -7.97
CA SER A 3 19.92 -55.76 -8.70
C SER A 3 19.93 -55.85 -10.24
N TRP A 4 20.14 -54.67 -10.87
CA TRP A 4 20.60 -54.31 -12.25
C TRP A 4 19.57 -54.01 -13.35
N ALA A 5 19.53 -52.74 -13.82
CA ALA A 5 19.96 -52.34 -15.17
C ALA A 5 19.80 -50.80 -15.42
N LEU A 6 20.87 -50.17 -15.93
CA LEU A 6 20.91 -48.86 -16.59
C LEU A 6 20.30 -48.95 -18.02
N PRO A 7 19.97 -47.81 -18.68
CA PRO A 7 20.83 -47.34 -19.78
C PRO A 7 20.97 -45.81 -19.88
N ILE A 8 22.20 -45.30 -20.06
CA ILE A 8 22.78 -44.74 -21.32
C ILE A 8 22.15 -43.41 -21.79
N ALA A 9 22.93 -42.34 -21.64
CA ALA A 9 22.72 -41.02 -22.23
C ALA A 9 23.15 -40.97 -23.72
N PRO A 10 22.61 -40.03 -24.52
CA PRO A 10 23.32 -39.51 -25.67
C PRO A 10 24.04 -38.20 -25.33
N ARG A 11 25.34 -38.16 -25.66
CA ARG A 11 26.14 -36.94 -25.77
C ARG A 11 25.70 -36.13 -26.98
N THR A 12 25.50 -34.83 -26.81
CA THR A 12 25.69 -33.85 -27.88
C THR A 12 26.59 -32.72 -27.41
N ASN A 13 27.72 -32.59 -28.11
CA ASN A 13 28.64 -31.47 -28.04
C ASN A 13 27.97 -30.24 -28.65
N HIS A 14 27.91 -29.11 -27.94
CA HIS A 14 28.04 -27.79 -28.57
C HIS A 14 28.77 -26.81 -27.63
N ARG A 15 29.65 -26.03 -28.25
CA ARG A 15 30.56 -25.02 -27.68
C ARG A 15 29.82 -23.88 -26.97
N PRO A 16 30.51 -23.15 -26.06
CA PRO A 16 29.91 -22.04 -25.33
C PRO A 16 29.71 -20.84 -26.25
N LEU A 17 28.47 -20.40 -26.39
CA LEU A 17 28.16 -19.04 -26.82
C LEU A 17 28.12 -18.18 -25.54
N THR A 18 29.15 -17.38 -25.36
CA THR A 18 29.16 -16.25 -24.44
C THR A 18 28.07 -15.26 -24.87
N LEU A 19 26.94 -15.25 -24.18
CA LEU A 19 25.94 -14.20 -24.27
C LEU A 19 26.01 -13.38 -22.99
N THR A 20 26.42 -12.13 -23.18
CA THR A 20 26.46 -11.05 -22.19
C THR A 20 25.10 -10.90 -21.51
N SER A 21 25.09 -10.96 -20.18
CA SER A 21 23.95 -10.69 -19.32
C SER A 21 23.49 -9.23 -19.50
N LEU A 22 22.34 -9.06 -20.15
CA LEU A 22 21.57 -7.82 -20.13
C LEU A 22 20.52 -7.98 -19.03
N SER A 23 20.62 -7.17 -17.97
CA SER A 23 19.72 -7.14 -16.82
C SER A 23 18.33 -6.65 -17.23
N TRP A 24 17.29 -7.36 -16.76
CA TRP A 24 15.88 -7.25 -17.13
C TRP A 24 15.11 -6.06 -16.53
N TRP A 25 15.85 -5.05 -16.07
CA TRP A 25 15.34 -3.90 -15.32
C TRP A 25 14.86 -2.72 -16.18
N HIS A 26 14.61 -2.95 -17.47
CA HIS A 26 14.17 -1.92 -18.42
C HIS A 26 12.71 -2.05 -18.88
N LEU A 27 11.94 -3.04 -18.41
CA LEU A 27 10.55 -3.24 -18.86
C LEU A 27 9.47 -2.71 -17.91
N TRP A 28 9.78 -2.40 -16.65
CA TRP A 28 8.85 -1.70 -15.74
C TRP A 28 8.89 -0.17 -15.88
N ARG A 29 9.99 0.39 -16.42
CA ARG A 29 10.12 1.82 -16.76
C ARG A 29 9.58 2.22 -18.14
N LEU A 30 8.94 1.30 -18.87
CA LEU A 30 8.33 1.58 -20.18
C LEU A 30 6.91 1.03 -20.29
N ARG A 31 5.98 1.60 -19.52
CA ARG A 31 4.69 2.01 -20.10
C ARG A 31 4.58 3.53 -20.02
N PRO A 32 5.10 4.27 -21.01
CA PRO A 32 4.60 5.61 -21.27
C PRO A 32 3.19 5.45 -21.83
N TRP A 33 2.21 6.14 -21.23
CA TRP A 33 1.14 6.69 -22.03
C TRP A 33 1.82 7.56 -23.11
N GLN A 34 1.84 7.07 -24.35
CA GLN A 34 2.47 7.77 -25.47
C GLN A 34 1.62 9.00 -25.82
N SER A 35 2.01 10.19 -25.35
CA SER A 35 1.78 11.42 -26.09
C SER A 35 3.07 11.77 -26.84
N SER A 36 3.02 11.63 -28.15
CA SER A 36 4.08 11.96 -29.10
C SER A 36 4.41 13.46 -29.12
N SER A 37 5.69 13.81 -28.95
CA SER A 37 6.34 14.90 -29.70
C SER A 37 7.87 14.91 -29.51
N HIS A 38 8.54 15.43 -30.53
CA HIS A 38 9.95 15.25 -30.90
C HIS A 38 10.97 15.98 -30.01
N GLY A 39 12.20 15.45 -30.01
CA GLY A 39 13.32 15.97 -29.23
C GLY A 39 14.10 17.11 -29.90
N VAL A 40 14.96 17.75 -29.08
CA VAL A 40 16.15 18.51 -29.49
C VAL A 40 17.22 18.37 -28.38
N GLU A 41 18.48 18.25 -28.78
CA GLU A 41 19.68 18.03 -27.95
C GLU A 41 20.27 19.30 -27.30
N ARG A 42 20.75 19.16 -26.04
CA ARG A 42 21.98 19.73 -25.37
C ARG A 42 22.16 21.28 -25.26
N PRO A 43 23.13 21.84 -24.46
CA PRO A 43 24.03 21.30 -23.41
C PRO A 43 24.18 22.15 -22.10
N SER A 44 24.79 21.52 -21.08
CA SER A 44 25.68 22.00 -19.99
C SER A 44 26.10 23.50 -19.90
N ALA A 45 26.06 24.10 -18.69
CA ALA A 45 27.26 24.56 -17.94
C ALA A 45 26.97 25.29 -16.58
N ARG A 46 27.74 24.88 -15.55
CA ARG A 46 28.42 25.65 -14.47
C ARG A 46 27.83 26.97 -13.91
N GLY A 47 27.82 27.06 -12.57
CA GLY A 47 28.56 28.13 -11.87
C GLY A 47 28.01 28.69 -10.54
N THR A 48 28.68 28.33 -9.44
CA THR A 48 29.14 29.20 -8.32
C THR A 48 28.16 30.01 -7.43
N GLY A 49 28.33 29.88 -6.10
CA GLY A 49 28.21 31.03 -5.18
C GLY A 49 27.57 30.81 -3.80
N ARG A 50 28.36 30.39 -2.80
CA ARG A 50 28.18 30.71 -1.35
C ARG A 50 28.84 32.07 -1.04
N PRO A 51 28.84 32.66 0.18
CA PRO A 51 28.11 32.38 1.44
C PRO A 51 27.61 33.65 2.21
N MET A 52 26.94 33.49 3.37
CA MET A 52 27.33 34.01 4.71
C MET A 52 26.17 34.44 5.65
N ALA A 53 26.30 33.95 6.89
CA ALA A 53 26.16 34.65 8.18
C ALA A 53 24.78 35.09 8.74
N ARG A 54 24.38 34.33 9.78
CA ARG A 54 23.80 34.72 11.09
C ARG A 54 24.32 36.08 11.64
N PRO A 55 23.65 36.78 12.61
CA PRO A 55 23.31 36.15 13.91
C PRO A 55 22.16 36.73 14.79
N SER A 56 21.81 35.88 15.78
CA SER A 56 21.64 36.18 17.23
C SER A 56 20.33 36.69 17.87
N HIS A 57 20.05 36.06 19.02
CA HIS A 57 19.36 36.47 20.26
C HIS A 57 17.81 36.67 20.20
N GLY A 58 17.02 36.31 21.21
CA GLY A 58 17.36 36.00 22.60
C GLY A 58 16.24 35.31 23.40
N ALA A 59 16.60 35.02 24.64
CA ALA A 59 15.84 34.32 25.66
C ALA A 59 14.64 35.11 26.21
N GLY A 60 13.68 34.39 26.80
CA GLY A 60 12.61 34.97 27.60
C GLY A 60 11.73 33.89 28.25
N ALA A 61 12.19 33.34 29.38
CA ALA A 61 11.36 32.55 30.28
C ALA A 61 10.42 33.49 31.08
N MET A 62 9.17 33.09 31.27
CA MET A 62 8.40 33.54 32.43
C MET A 62 7.37 32.48 32.86
N GLU A 63 7.51 32.10 34.13
CA GLU A 63 6.58 31.32 34.93
C GLU A 63 5.29 32.11 35.16
N GLY A 64 4.16 31.41 35.26
CA GLY A 64 2.88 31.98 35.68
C GLY A 64 1.96 30.92 36.26
N LYS A 65 2.06 30.70 37.58
CA LYS A 65 1.08 29.98 38.40
C LYS A 65 -0.20 30.83 38.55
N GLY A 66 -1.36 30.17 38.54
CA GLY A 66 -2.64 30.72 39.00
C GLY A 66 -3.77 29.73 38.65
N SER A 67 -4.11 28.81 39.54
CA SER A 67 -5.08 28.93 40.64
C SER A 67 -6.54 28.83 40.19
N ALA A 68 -7.23 27.92 40.88
CA ALA A 68 -8.60 27.51 40.76
C ALA A 68 -9.64 28.65 40.93
N GLY A 69 -10.81 28.43 40.32
CA GLY A 69 -12.00 29.23 40.57
C GLY A 69 -13.19 28.64 39.83
N GLY A 70 -13.94 27.76 40.49
CA GLY A 70 -15.20 27.24 39.97
C GLY A 70 -16.27 28.33 39.88
N ASN A 71 -17.19 28.18 38.93
CA ASN A 71 -18.50 28.77 39.07
C ASN A 71 -19.54 27.91 38.35
N ALA A 72 -20.39 27.25 39.14
CA ALA A 72 -21.59 26.57 38.70
C ALA A 72 -22.69 27.62 38.51
N GLY A 73 -23.32 27.62 37.33
CA GLY A 73 -24.49 28.41 37.00
C GLY A 73 -25.47 27.60 36.16
N PRO A 74 -26.80 27.80 36.30
CA PRO A 74 -27.80 26.77 36.06
C PRO A 74 -28.14 26.61 34.57
N ARG A 75 -28.26 25.35 34.13
CA ARG A 75 -28.81 24.97 32.82
C ARG A 75 -30.29 25.33 32.77
N LYS A 76 -30.65 26.30 31.92
CA LYS A 76 -32.02 26.49 31.45
C LYS A 76 -32.36 25.39 30.45
N SER A 77 -33.42 24.64 30.75
CA SER A 77 -34.13 23.77 29.83
C SER A 77 -34.75 24.61 28.71
N VAL A 78 -34.34 24.37 27.46
CA VAL A 78 -35.02 24.88 26.27
C VAL A 78 -35.74 23.69 25.64
N GLN A 79 -37.05 23.85 25.50
CA GLN A 79 -37.96 22.93 24.81
C GLN A 79 -37.63 22.94 23.32
N PHE A 80 -37.46 21.75 22.73
CA PHE A 80 -37.48 21.57 21.29
C PHE A 80 -38.92 21.21 20.89
N GLU A 81 -39.67 22.21 20.44
CA GLU A 81 -40.86 22.03 19.60
C GLU A 81 -40.47 22.40 18.16
N GLU A 82 -40.66 21.42 17.28
CA GLU A 82 -41.31 21.55 15.97
C GLU A 82 -40.84 22.67 15.02
N VAL A 83 -39.89 22.32 14.14
CA VAL A 83 -39.76 22.94 12.81
C VAL A 83 -39.59 21.83 11.77
N ALA A 84 -40.71 21.22 11.40
CA ALA A 84 -40.86 20.50 10.14
C ALA A 84 -41.69 21.39 9.21
N ALA A 85 -41.05 21.95 8.17
CA ALA A 85 -41.61 22.39 6.88
C ALA A 85 -40.85 23.60 6.32
N ALA A 86 -39.78 23.35 5.58
CA ALA A 86 -39.29 24.22 4.51
C ALA A 86 -38.27 23.47 3.64
N GLN A 87 -38.70 22.41 2.95
CA GLN A 87 -37.95 21.88 1.81
C GLN A 87 -38.55 22.43 0.53
N GLY A 88 -37.97 23.54 0.11
CA GLY A 88 -38.13 24.15 -1.20
C GLY A 88 -36.79 24.79 -1.56
N GLU A 89 -35.72 23.99 -1.54
CA GLU A 89 -34.40 24.44 -1.95
C GLU A 89 -34.32 24.37 -3.47
N GLY A 90 -34.26 25.54 -4.09
CA GLY A 90 -34.02 25.65 -5.53
C GLY A 90 -32.63 25.13 -5.86
N GLU A 91 -32.53 24.40 -6.98
CA GLU A 91 -31.24 23.98 -7.52
C GLU A 91 -30.30 25.19 -7.57
N PRO A 92 -29.06 25.08 -7.04
CA PRO A 92 -28.09 26.15 -7.08
C PRO A 92 -27.89 26.60 -8.53
N LYS A 93 -27.86 27.92 -8.75
CA LYS A 93 -27.68 28.46 -10.10
C LYS A 93 -26.37 27.90 -10.68
N PRO A 94 -26.35 27.48 -11.96
CA PRO A 94 -25.16 26.85 -12.58
C PRO A 94 -23.88 27.70 -12.52
N GLU A 95 -24.01 29.00 -12.26
CA GLU A 95 -22.94 29.99 -12.28
C GLU A 95 -22.07 29.98 -11.01
N GLU A 96 -22.47 29.27 -9.95
CA GLU A 96 -21.79 29.34 -8.63
C GLU A 96 -21.39 27.97 -8.06
N MET A 97 -21.39 26.89 -8.84
CA MET A 97 -20.99 25.58 -8.30
C MET A 97 -19.54 25.63 -7.79
N GLY A 98 -19.40 25.61 -6.47
CA GLY A 98 -18.12 25.66 -5.78
C GLY A 98 -17.30 24.41 -6.11
N ARG A 99 -15.97 24.50 -5.99
CA ARG A 99 -15.09 23.34 -6.27
C ARG A 99 -15.41 22.13 -5.38
N ILE A 100 -15.66 22.38 -4.10
CA ILE A 100 -15.99 21.35 -3.10
C ILE A 100 -17.31 20.68 -3.45
N GLU A 101 -18.32 21.49 -3.79
CA GLU A 101 -19.64 21.03 -4.20
C GLU A 101 -19.56 20.20 -5.48
N PHE A 102 -18.80 20.67 -6.49
CA PHE A 102 -18.54 19.91 -7.72
C PHE A 102 -17.92 18.55 -7.42
N LEU A 103 -16.84 18.48 -6.63
CA LEU A 103 -16.16 17.22 -6.34
C LEU A 103 -17.06 16.27 -5.54
N SER A 104 -17.77 16.78 -4.53
CA SER A 104 -18.71 15.98 -3.75
C SER A 104 -19.81 15.40 -4.65
N LEU A 105 -20.37 16.23 -5.54
CA LEU A 105 -21.45 15.83 -6.43
C LEU A 105 -20.95 14.87 -7.53
N PHE A 106 -19.78 15.16 -8.12
CA PHE A 106 -19.13 14.30 -9.10
C PHE A 106 -18.79 12.93 -8.51
N SER A 107 -18.17 12.89 -7.33
CA SER A 107 -17.85 11.64 -6.63
C SER A 107 -19.10 10.87 -6.26
N ASP A 108 -20.18 11.54 -5.83
CA ASP A 108 -21.47 10.91 -5.55
C ASP A 108 -22.09 10.31 -6.83
N TYR A 109 -22.06 11.04 -7.96
CA TYR A 109 -22.52 10.53 -9.24
C TYR A 109 -21.69 9.33 -9.73
N VAL A 110 -20.36 9.42 -9.67
CA VAL A 110 -19.45 8.30 -10.02
C VAL A 110 -19.70 7.10 -9.11
N ALA A 111 -19.89 7.31 -7.81
CA ALA A 111 -20.20 6.25 -6.86
C ALA A 111 -21.53 5.54 -7.17
N ARG A 112 -22.52 6.28 -7.68
CA ARG A 112 -23.85 5.78 -8.05
C ARG A 112 -23.97 5.27 -9.50
N ARG A 113 -22.88 5.24 -10.27
CA ARG A 113 -22.88 4.95 -11.73
C ARG A 113 -23.70 5.93 -12.57
N ASP A 114 -24.04 7.09 -12.04
CA ASP A 114 -24.66 8.15 -12.83
C ASP A 114 -23.57 8.91 -13.58
N TYR A 115 -22.88 8.23 -14.49
CA TYR A 115 -21.80 8.82 -15.28
C TYR A 115 -22.34 9.92 -16.19
N GLN A 116 -23.61 9.84 -16.59
CA GLN A 116 -24.28 10.93 -17.30
C GLN A 116 -24.42 12.16 -16.39
N GLY A 117 -24.83 11.98 -15.12
CA GLY A 117 -24.84 13.01 -14.09
C GLY A 117 -23.45 13.56 -13.76
N ALA A 118 -22.43 12.70 -13.73
CA ALA A 118 -21.03 13.10 -13.58
C ALA A 118 -20.56 13.95 -14.77
N LEU A 119 -20.85 13.53 -16.00
CA LEU A 119 -20.57 14.29 -17.22
C LEU A 119 -21.34 15.60 -17.27
N ASP A 120 -22.60 15.61 -16.86
CA ASP A 120 -23.42 16.82 -16.82
C ASP A 120 -22.91 17.78 -15.75
N THR A 121 -22.42 17.27 -14.63
CA THR A 121 -21.73 18.05 -13.59
C THR A 121 -20.43 18.63 -14.13
N CYS A 122 -19.65 17.85 -14.89
CA CYS A 122 -18.48 18.35 -15.62
C CYS A 122 -18.86 19.44 -16.64
N ARG A 123 -19.91 19.25 -17.45
CA ARG A 123 -20.39 20.22 -18.45
C ARG A 123 -20.90 21.50 -17.79
N LYS A 124 -21.67 21.41 -16.70
CA LYS A 124 -22.14 22.56 -15.91
C LYS A 124 -20.94 23.36 -15.40
N ARG A 125 -19.95 22.67 -14.84
CA ARG A 125 -18.72 23.29 -14.34
C ARG A 125 -17.89 23.93 -15.45
N LEU A 126 -17.71 23.24 -16.59
CA LEU A 126 -17.00 23.77 -17.76
C LEU A 126 -17.74 24.93 -18.43
N LYS A 127 -19.07 25.00 -18.32
CA LYS A 127 -19.82 26.19 -18.77
C LYS A 127 -19.48 27.42 -17.94
N ALA A 128 -19.31 27.26 -16.62
CA ALA A 128 -18.91 28.34 -15.72
C ALA A 128 -17.40 28.64 -15.79
N LYS A 129 -16.57 27.62 -16.02
CA LYS A 129 -15.10 27.72 -16.15
C LYS A 129 -14.60 26.84 -17.30
N PRO A 130 -14.60 27.35 -18.55
CA PRO A 130 -14.23 26.57 -19.73
C PRO A 130 -12.83 25.94 -19.69
N ASP A 131 -11.91 26.61 -19.00
CA ASP A 131 -10.50 26.22 -18.94
C ASP A 131 -10.15 25.36 -17.71
N ASP A 132 -11.15 24.81 -17.01
CA ASP A 132 -10.96 23.91 -15.86
C ASP A 132 -10.40 22.55 -16.35
N ARG A 133 -9.08 22.49 -16.58
CA ARG A 133 -8.36 21.34 -17.16
C ARG A 133 -8.61 20.03 -16.44
N TYR A 134 -8.79 20.09 -15.13
CA TYR A 134 -9.12 18.91 -14.35
C TYR A 134 -10.51 18.37 -14.67
N VAL A 135 -11.49 19.26 -14.79
CA VAL A 135 -12.85 18.87 -15.16
C VAL A 135 -12.87 18.35 -16.60
N LEU A 136 -12.03 18.89 -17.48
CA LEU A 136 -11.79 18.31 -18.81
C LEU A 136 -11.19 16.90 -18.72
N GLN A 137 -10.18 16.67 -17.88
CA GLN A 137 -9.60 15.34 -17.66
C GLN A 137 -10.60 14.36 -17.06
N LEU A 138 -11.34 14.76 -16.01
CA LEU A 138 -12.41 13.96 -15.43
C LEU A 138 -13.47 13.63 -16.47
N ARG A 139 -13.88 14.61 -17.28
CA ARG A 139 -14.83 14.40 -18.36
C ARG A 139 -14.28 13.40 -19.38
N GLN A 140 -13.02 13.56 -19.81
CA GLN A 140 -12.37 12.63 -20.74
C GLN A 140 -12.23 11.22 -20.16
N SER A 141 -11.89 11.08 -18.88
CA SER A 141 -11.81 9.78 -18.21
C SER A 141 -13.19 9.11 -18.12
N VAL A 142 -14.24 9.88 -17.79
CA VAL A 142 -15.61 9.36 -17.74
C VAL A 142 -16.15 9.06 -19.15
N GLU A 143 -15.85 9.90 -20.14
CA GLU A 143 -16.18 9.67 -21.57
C GLU A 143 -15.49 8.39 -22.06
N GLN A 144 -14.19 8.23 -21.84
CA GLN A 144 -13.44 7.02 -22.20
C GLN A 144 -13.99 5.77 -21.49
N TYR A 145 -14.38 5.91 -20.22
CA TYR A 145 -15.00 4.83 -19.47
C TYR A 145 -16.36 4.46 -20.07
N LEU A 146 -17.22 5.44 -20.36
CA LEU A 146 -18.54 5.21 -20.97
C LEU A 146 -18.43 4.60 -22.37
N ASP A 147 -17.51 5.10 -23.20
CA ASP A 147 -17.23 4.54 -24.52
C ASP A 147 -16.77 3.07 -24.42
N SER A 148 -16.17 2.67 -23.29
CA SER A 148 -15.76 1.27 -23.01
C SER A 148 -16.87 0.46 -22.31
N ALA A 149 -17.87 1.11 -21.71
CA ALA A 149 -18.92 0.51 -20.89
C ALA A 149 -20.26 0.38 -21.62
N GLU A 150 -20.51 1.17 -22.67
CA GLU A 150 -21.69 1.02 -23.55
C GLU A 150 -21.75 -0.37 -24.22
N ASP A 151 -20.63 -1.12 -24.25
CA ASP A 151 -20.56 -2.52 -24.69
C ASP A 151 -20.87 -3.55 -23.57
N LEU A 152 -21.13 -3.11 -22.33
CA LEU A 152 -21.21 -3.95 -21.12
C LEU A 152 -22.49 -3.77 -20.29
N ASP A 153 -23.40 -2.86 -20.67
CA ASP A 153 -24.61 -2.53 -19.88
C ASP A 153 -25.80 -3.47 -20.13
N ASP A 154 -25.56 -4.78 -20.01
CA ASP A 154 -26.62 -5.80 -19.94
C ASP A 154 -26.82 -6.22 -18.48
N GLY A 155 -27.45 -5.35 -17.70
CA GLY A 155 -28.12 -5.71 -16.45
C GLY A 155 -27.30 -5.48 -15.18
N ALA A 156 -27.71 -4.49 -14.39
CA ALA A 156 -27.48 -4.53 -12.95
C ALA A 156 -28.20 -5.77 -12.41
N ASP A 157 -27.44 -6.84 -12.22
CA ASP A 157 -27.92 -8.04 -11.53
C ASP A 157 -28.28 -7.61 -10.10
N ASP A 158 -29.58 -7.57 -9.79
CA ASP A 158 -30.14 -7.45 -8.43
C ASP A 158 -29.84 -8.75 -7.65
N GLY A 159 -28.58 -9.19 -7.70
CA GLY A 159 -28.12 -10.47 -7.21
C GLY A 159 -28.46 -10.64 -5.73
N GLU A 160 -28.57 -11.89 -5.32
CA GLU A 160 -28.85 -12.22 -3.91
C GLU A 160 -27.88 -11.47 -2.99
N PRO A 161 -28.38 -10.89 -1.88
CA PRO A 161 -27.50 -10.18 -0.93
C PRO A 161 -26.38 -11.13 -0.50
N PRO A 162 -25.17 -10.60 -0.25
CA PRO A 162 -24.05 -11.46 0.15
C PRO A 162 -24.43 -12.26 1.40
N PRO A 163 -23.89 -13.47 1.59
CA PRO A 163 -24.18 -14.25 2.80
C PRO A 163 -23.77 -13.48 4.07
N PRO A 164 -24.46 -13.70 5.21
CA PRO A 164 -24.02 -13.16 6.50
C PRO A 164 -22.64 -13.71 6.88
N LEU A 165 -21.89 -12.97 7.70
CA LEU A 165 -20.51 -13.37 8.07
C LEU A 165 -20.44 -14.77 8.71
N GLU A 166 -21.48 -15.14 9.45
CA GLU A 166 -21.55 -16.43 10.13
C GLU A 166 -21.60 -17.60 9.14
N GLU A 167 -22.23 -17.43 7.97
CA GLU A 167 -22.26 -18.43 6.89
C GLU A 167 -20.93 -18.50 6.13
N LEU A 168 -20.18 -17.39 6.09
CA LEU A 168 -18.87 -17.33 5.44
C LEU A 168 -17.74 -17.89 6.31
N ARG A 169 -17.96 -18.09 7.61
CA ARG A 169 -16.90 -18.43 8.58
C ARG A 169 -16.22 -19.77 8.30
N GLU A 170 -16.98 -20.86 8.19
CA GLU A 170 -16.42 -22.18 7.91
C GLU A 170 -15.75 -22.27 6.52
N PRO A 171 -16.35 -21.74 5.43
CA PRO A 171 -15.66 -21.65 4.14
C PRO A 171 -14.37 -20.84 4.19
N ALA A 172 -14.38 -19.68 4.85
CA ALA A 172 -13.21 -18.81 4.98
C ALA A 172 -12.08 -19.48 5.78
N ASP A 173 -12.42 -20.14 6.89
CA ASP A 173 -11.47 -20.92 7.67
C ASP A 173 -10.82 -22.04 6.86
N THR A 174 -11.62 -22.78 6.11
CA THR A 174 -11.13 -23.87 5.24
C THR A 174 -10.23 -23.32 4.14
N ALA A 175 -10.65 -22.25 3.47
CA ALA A 175 -9.89 -21.63 2.40
C ALA A 175 -8.56 -21.05 2.89
N SER A 176 -8.56 -20.35 4.03
CA SER A 176 -7.33 -19.86 4.67
C SER A 176 -6.38 -21.00 5.04
N GLU A 177 -6.87 -22.12 5.59
CA GLU A 177 -6.01 -23.28 5.91
C GLU A 177 -5.34 -23.89 4.67
N HIS A 178 -6.11 -24.07 3.59
CA HIS A 178 -5.56 -24.53 2.32
C HIS A 178 -4.53 -23.57 1.74
N ALA A 179 -4.77 -22.25 1.85
CA ALA A 179 -3.85 -21.22 1.40
C ALA A 179 -2.51 -21.30 2.14
N PHE A 180 -2.53 -21.42 3.47
CA PHE A 180 -1.31 -21.48 4.27
C PHE A 180 -0.49 -22.73 3.99
N GLU A 181 -1.12 -23.89 3.84
CA GLU A 181 -0.39 -25.11 3.49
C GLU A 181 0.15 -25.06 2.05
N ALA A 182 -0.58 -24.47 1.10
CA ALA A 182 -0.10 -24.24 -0.27
C ALA A 182 1.11 -23.31 -0.31
N MET A 183 1.05 -22.15 0.37
CA MET A 183 2.18 -21.22 0.48
C MET A 183 3.37 -21.86 1.20
N PHE A 184 3.14 -22.62 2.28
CA PHE A 184 4.22 -23.29 2.99
C PHE A 184 4.91 -24.35 2.13
N ALA A 185 4.13 -25.13 1.37
CA ALA A 185 4.67 -26.10 0.41
C ALA A 185 5.48 -25.40 -0.68
N TYR A 186 5.00 -24.25 -1.18
CA TYR A 186 5.70 -23.43 -2.17
C TYR A 186 7.07 -22.94 -1.65
N LEU A 187 7.11 -22.50 -0.40
CA LEU A 187 8.29 -21.95 0.27
C LEU A 187 9.24 -23.02 0.84
N GLN A 188 8.97 -24.31 0.62
CA GLN A 188 9.95 -25.38 0.87
C GLN A 188 11.12 -25.34 -0.11
N ASP A 189 10.92 -24.71 -1.27
CA ASP A 189 11.98 -24.44 -2.21
C ASP A 189 12.84 -23.27 -1.71
N GLU A 190 14.13 -23.53 -1.51
CA GLU A 190 15.06 -22.55 -0.94
C GLU A 190 15.35 -21.36 -1.87
N GLU A 191 15.21 -21.53 -3.19
CA GLU A 191 15.35 -20.42 -4.14
C GLU A 191 14.14 -19.50 -4.05
N LYS A 192 12.94 -20.07 -3.98
CA LYS A 192 11.69 -19.31 -3.81
C LYS A 192 11.62 -18.60 -2.47
N LEU A 193 11.98 -19.30 -1.39
CA LEU A 193 12.08 -18.69 -0.06
C LEU A 193 13.05 -17.50 -0.06
N TRP A 194 14.18 -17.64 -0.73
CA TRP A 194 15.16 -16.55 -0.80
C TRP A 194 14.74 -15.39 -1.69
N ALA A 195 14.01 -15.69 -2.77
CA ALA A 195 13.46 -14.65 -3.64
C ALA A 195 12.49 -13.75 -2.86
N LEU A 196 11.63 -14.32 -2.01
CA LEU A 196 10.73 -13.55 -1.13
C LEU A 196 11.42 -12.94 0.10
N GLY A 197 12.48 -13.58 0.61
CA GLY A 197 13.22 -13.08 1.77
C GLY A 197 12.42 -13.10 3.08
N GLU A 198 12.57 -12.06 3.89
CA GLU A 198 11.94 -11.92 5.21
C GLU A 198 10.41 -11.88 5.13
N GLN A 199 9.85 -11.36 4.03
CA GLN A 199 8.40 -11.29 3.83
C GLN A 199 7.77 -12.69 3.91
N ALA A 200 8.47 -13.72 3.43
CA ALA A 200 8.02 -15.11 3.54
C ALA A 200 7.78 -15.55 4.99
N VAL A 201 8.51 -14.99 5.96
CA VAL A 201 8.33 -15.24 7.39
C VAL A 201 7.16 -14.42 7.93
N GLY A 202 7.09 -13.14 7.53
CA GLY A 202 6.04 -12.20 7.92
C GLY A 202 4.63 -12.71 7.61
N ILE A 203 4.44 -13.28 6.41
CA ILE A 203 3.16 -13.88 5.95
C ILE A 203 2.51 -14.76 7.03
N PHE A 204 3.27 -15.73 7.57
CA PHE A 204 2.74 -16.68 8.55
C PHE A 204 2.72 -16.09 9.95
N TRP A 205 3.65 -15.19 10.26
CA TRP A 205 3.76 -14.61 11.59
C TRP A 205 2.60 -13.66 11.85
N ASP A 206 2.30 -12.74 10.93
CA ASP A 206 1.25 -11.73 11.07
C ASP A 206 -0.11 -12.41 11.31
N VAL A 207 -0.44 -13.39 10.47
CA VAL A 207 -1.66 -14.21 10.59
C VAL A 207 -1.65 -15.05 11.87
N GLY A 208 -0.54 -15.71 12.19
CA GLY A 208 -0.41 -16.57 13.36
C GLY A 208 -0.55 -15.81 14.67
N GLN A 209 -0.13 -14.55 14.70
CA GLN A 209 -0.16 -13.69 15.87
C GLN A 209 -1.59 -13.28 16.24
N VAL A 210 -2.43 -13.01 15.23
CA VAL A 210 -3.86 -12.69 15.41
C VAL A 210 -4.77 -13.93 15.39
N ALA A 211 -4.25 -15.13 15.14
CA ALA A 211 -5.05 -16.35 15.17
C ALA A 211 -5.49 -16.73 16.61
N PRO A 212 -6.67 -17.36 16.77
CA PRO A 212 -7.08 -17.98 18.03
C PRO A 212 -6.03 -18.97 18.54
N TRP A 213 -5.88 -19.04 19.87
CA TRP A 213 -5.03 -20.05 20.50
C TRP A 213 -5.50 -21.46 20.09
N GLY A 214 -4.60 -22.24 19.49
CA GLY A 214 -4.96 -23.56 19.01
C GLY A 214 -3.95 -24.13 18.00
N LYS A 215 -4.37 -25.20 17.32
CA LYS A 215 -3.53 -25.93 16.36
C LYS A 215 -3.07 -25.04 15.20
N ARG A 216 -3.99 -24.28 14.59
CA ARG A 216 -3.69 -23.38 13.47
C ARG A 216 -2.60 -22.37 13.84
N ARG A 217 -2.79 -21.62 14.92
CA ARG A 217 -1.79 -20.67 15.42
C ARG A 217 -0.44 -21.34 15.69
N ASN A 218 -0.43 -22.48 16.40
CA ASN A 218 0.82 -23.17 16.71
C ASN A 218 1.56 -23.60 15.43
N ARG A 219 0.81 -24.07 14.43
CA ARG A 219 1.33 -24.45 13.12
C ARG A 219 1.92 -23.26 12.37
N LEU A 220 1.19 -22.15 12.28
CA LEU A 220 1.68 -20.92 11.63
C LEU A 220 2.97 -20.41 12.30
N MET A 221 3.00 -20.36 13.63
CA MET A 221 4.18 -19.94 14.38
C MET A 221 5.37 -20.91 14.24
N GLU A 222 5.10 -22.21 14.09
CA GLU A 222 6.13 -23.21 13.78
C GLU A 222 6.70 -23.02 12.37
N VAL A 223 5.84 -22.78 11.38
CA VAL A 223 6.25 -22.43 10.02
C VAL A 223 7.12 -21.17 10.04
N SER A 224 6.67 -20.08 10.68
CA SER A 224 7.47 -18.85 10.78
C SER A 224 8.84 -19.10 11.41
N ARG A 225 8.94 -19.93 12.46
CA ARG A 225 10.24 -20.32 13.07
C ARG A 225 11.12 -21.07 12.09
N SER A 226 10.57 -22.07 11.40
CA SER A 226 11.32 -22.84 10.40
C SER A 226 11.86 -21.96 9.28
N LEU A 227 11.06 -21.04 8.75
CA LEU A 227 11.47 -20.10 7.70
C LEU A 227 12.52 -19.10 8.21
N THR A 228 12.36 -18.60 9.44
CA THR A 228 13.35 -17.72 10.10
C THR A 228 14.70 -18.41 10.23
N GLU A 229 14.72 -19.68 10.61
CA GLU A 229 15.94 -20.47 10.74
C GLU A 229 16.62 -20.69 9.38
N ALA A 230 15.85 -21.07 8.35
CA ALA A 230 16.36 -21.26 6.99
C ALA A 230 16.95 -19.97 6.42
N LEU A 231 16.22 -18.85 6.55
CA LEU A 231 16.69 -17.53 6.12
C LEU A 231 17.97 -17.11 6.86
N GLY A 232 18.02 -17.33 8.18
CA GLY A 232 19.20 -17.04 8.99
C GLY A 232 20.42 -17.90 8.64
N GLN A 233 20.23 -19.16 8.24
CA GLN A 233 21.33 -19.99 7.73
C GLN A 233 21.86 -19.46 6.39
N LYS A 234 20.96 -19.06 5.49
CA LYS A 234 21.31 -18.52 4.17
C LYS A 234 22.02 -17.17 4.26
N LEU A 235 21.54 -16.28 5.13
CA LEU A 235 22.21 -15.00 5.42
C LEU A 235 23.61 -15.22 6.02
N ARG A 236 23.76 -16.18 6.93
CA ARG A 236 25.09 -16.54 7.48
C ARG A 236 26.05 -17.09 6.42
N ALA A 237 25.59 -18.01 5.58
CA ALA A 237 26.39 -18.56 4.48
C ALA A 237 26.81 -17.45 3.49
N THR A 238 25.89 -16.54 3.20
CA THR A 238 26.15 -15.38 2.34
C THR A 238 27.11 -14.39 2.98
N SER A 239 27.09 -14.20 4.31
CA SER A 239 28.06 -13.36 5.02
C SER A 239 29.45 -14.00 5.09
N SER A 240 29.53 -15.31 5.32
CA SER A 240 30.80 -16.02 5.57
C SER A 240 31.63 -16.24 4.31
N SER A 241 30.97 -16.32 3.15
CA SER A 241 31.63 -16.42 1.83
C SER A 241 32.30 -15.11 1.38
N ARG A 242 32.11 -14.01 2.13
CA ARG A 242 32.62 -12.68 1.80
C ARG A 242 33.95 -12.40 2.49
N GLY A 243 35.04 -12.76 1.81
CA GLY A 243 36.28 -12.01 1.95
C GLY A 243 36.20 -10.59 1.37
N GLY A 244 35.11 -9.84 1.60
CA GLY A 244 34.94 -8.44 1.18
C GLY A 244 34.35 -8.15 -0.22
N MET A 245 33.54 -9.03 -0.83
CA MET A 245 32.82 -8.72 -2.08
C MET A 245 31.28 -8.82 -1.95
N ALA A 246 30.57 -8.00 -2.74
CA ALA A 246 29.15 -7.65 -2.65
C ALA A 246 28.13 -8.81 -2.83
N MET A 247 26.88 -8.60 -2.39
CA MET A 247 25.75 -9.56 -2.42
C MET A 247 25.31 -9.95 -3.84
N PRO A 248 24.77 -11.18 -4.01
CA PRO A 248 23.87 -11.48 -5.13
C PRO A 248 22.60 -10.63 -5.03
N THR A 249 22.27 -9.93 -6.12
CA THR A 249 21.14 -8.98 -6.29
C THR A 249 19.83 -9.69 -6.66
N MET A 250 19.34 -10.62 -5.83
CA MET A 250 18.17 -11.44 -6.19
C MET A 250 17.06 -11.51 -5.13
N SER A 251 17.04 -10.61 -4.15
CA SER A 251 15.87 -10.41 -3.27
C SER A 251 14.91 -9.40 -3.91
N VAL A 252 13.61 -9.44 -3.59
CA VAL A 252 12.62 -8.38 -3.96
C VAL A 252 13.13 -6.98 -3.60
N ALA A 253 13.95 -6.83 -2.55
CA ALA A 253 14.57 -5.56 -2.19
C ALA A 253 15.52 -5.00 -3.27
N ALA A 254 16.04 -5.85 -4.17
CA ALA A 254 16.84 -5.46 -5.34
C ALA A 254 16.05 -4.62 -6.34
N ASP A 255 14.74 -4.85 -6.36
CA ASP A 255 13.83 -4.21 -7.29
C ASP A 255 13.39 -2.81 -6.82
N LEU A 256 13.83 -2.34 -5.66
CA LEU A 256 13.49 -1.00 -5.15
C LEU A 256 14.55 0.07 -5.50
N GLY A 257 15.43 -0.20 -6.47
CA GLY A 257 16.47 0.74 -6.92
C GLY A 257 17.55 1.05 -5.87
N SER A 258 17.54 0.30 -4.77
CA SER A 258 18.55 0.37 -3.73
C SER A 258 19.84 -0.24 -4.28
N SER A 259 21.00 0.36 -3.96
CA SER A 259 22.28 -0.28 -4.30
C SER A 259 22.27 -1.72 -3.76
N SER A 260 22.91 -2.69 -4.42
CA SER A 260 22.97 -4.09 -3.97
C SER A 260 23.44 -4.32 -2.53
N SER A 261 23.96 -3.28 -1.88
CA SER A 261 24.33 -3.26 -0.48
C SER A 261 23.17 -2.95 0.49
N THR A 262 22.08 -2.31 0.08
CA THR A 262 20.96 -2.01 1.00
C THR A 262 19.96 -3.16 1.13
N GLU A 263 19.89 -4.06 0.15
CA GLU A 263 18.97 -5.21 0.15
C GLU A 263 19.16 -6.12 1.37
N TRP A 264 20.39 -6.58 1.59
CA TRP A 264 20.68 -7.50 2.70
C TRP A 264 20.37 -6.88 4.06
N PHE A 265 20.44 -5.55 4.15
CA PHE A 265 20.25 -4.84 5.39
C PHE A 265 18.78 -4.85 5.81
N PHE A 266 17.84 -4.58 4.90
CA PHE A 266 16.40 -4.70 5.22
C PHE A 266 16.01 -6.16 5.52
N GLU A 267 16.57 -7.12 4.78
CA GLU A 267 16.41 -8.55 5.08
C GLU A 267 16.95 -8.92 6.47
N ALA A 268 18.10 -8.37 6.85
CA ALA A 268 18.72 -8.59 8.15
C ALA A 268 17.91 -7.96 9.29
N LEU A 269 17.32 -6.77 9.07
CA LEU A 269 16.40 -6.14 10.02
C LEU A 269 15.12 -6.96 10.18
N GLY A 270 14.53 -7.45 9.09
CA GLY A 270 13.39 -8.36 9.10
C GLY A 270 13.69 -9.63 9.89
N LEU A 271 14.81 -10.30 9.59
CA LEU A 271 15.26 -11.48 10.33
C LEU A 271 15.43 -11.20 11.83
N LEU A 272 16.04 -10.06 12.19
CA LEU A 272 16.23 -9.66 13.59
C LEU A 272 14.88 -9.46 14.29
N TRP A 273 13.93 -8.80 13.61
CA TRP A 273 12.56 -8.64 14.09
C TRP A 273 11.89 -9.99 14.35
N TRP A 274 11.91 -10.91 13.37
CA TRP A 274 11.27 -12.21 13.50
C TRP A 274 11.89 -13.07 14.61
N ARG A 275 13.22 -13.03 14.76
CA ARG A 275 13.88 -13.69 15.90
C ARG A 275 13.41 -13.13 17.23
N CYS A 276 13.30 -11.81 17.33
CA CYS A 276 12.80 -11.16 18.52
C CYS A 276 11.34 -11.54 18.85
N GLU A 277 10.47 -11.60 17.86
CA GLU A 277 9.05 -11.96 18.02
C GLU A 277 8.84 -13.45 18.31
N LEU A 278 9.69 -14.31 17.74
CA LEU A 278 9.61 -15.77 17.90
C LEU A 278 10.38 -16.28 19.12
N GLY A 279 10.96 -15.39 19.93
CA GLY A 279 11.74 -15.74 21.13
C GLY A 279 13.10 -16.37 20.82
N GLY A 280 13.62 -16.17 19.61
CA GLY A 280 14.95 -16.57 19.21
C GLY A 280 16.05 -15.64 19.75
N GLU A 281 17.29 -16.13 19.72
CA GLU A 281 18.44 -15.35 20.12
C GLU A 281 18.73 -14.21 19.12
N ARG A 282 19.09 -13.05 19.65
CA ARG A 282 19.61 -11.94 18.87
C ARG A 282 21.10 -12.14 18.68
N GLU A 283 21.48 -12.58 17.48
CA GLU A 283 22.87 -12.92 17.20
C GLU A 283 23.71 -11.64 17.00
N ASP A 284 24.83 -11.53 17.72
CA ASP A 284 25.66 -10.32 17.72
C ASP A 284 26.14 -9.94 16.32
N TRP A 285 26.51 -10.90 15.48
CA TRP A 285 26.96 -10.60 14.10
C TRP A 285 25.87 -9.93 13.25
N LEU A 286 24.60 -10.28 13.47
CA LEU A 286 23.47 -9.70 12.74
C LEU A 286 23.21 -8.27 13.22
N ILE A 287 23.24 -8.07 14.54
CA ILE A 287 23.15 -6.75 15.16
C ILE A 287 24.29 -5.85 14.68
N ASP A 288 25.54 -6.33 14.78
CA ASP A 288 26.74 -5.59 14.43
C ASP A 288 26.74 -5.21 12.95
N GLY A 289 26.37 -6.16 12.07
CA GLY A 289 26.23 -5.90 10.63
C GLY A 289 25.18 -4.84 10.33
N CYS A 290 23.98 -4.93 10.93
CA CYS A 290 22.94 -3.91 10.74
C CYS A 290 23.40 -2.53 11.25
N LEU A 291 24.10 -2.48 12.38
CA LEU A 291 24.61 -1.22 12.93
C LEU A 291 25.72 -0.61 12.06
N GLU A 292 26.61 -1.43 11.51
CA GLU A 292 27.65 -0.98 10.59
C GLU A 292 27.03 -0.35 9.35
N GLU A 293 26.06 -1.03 8.75
CA GLU A 293 25.41 -0.54 7.53
C GLU A 293 24.57 0.72 7.78
N TRP A 294 23.84 0.75 8.90
CA TRP A 294 23.03 1.92 9.26
C TRP A 294 23.90 3.13 9.62
N SER A 295 24.96 2.95 10.42
CA SER A 295 25.79 4.07 10.90
C SER A 295 26.56 4.78 9.79
N GLY A 296 26.79 4.10 8.66
CA GLY A 296 27.53 4.63 7.53
C GLY A 296 26.69 5.40 6.50
N ARG A 297 25.36 5.46 6.66
CA ARG A 297 24.45 5.82 5.55
C ARG A 297 23.35 6.80 5.97
N PRO A 298 23.15 7.91 5.24
CA PRO A 298 22.00 8.79 5.42
C PRO A 298 20.72 8.12 4.92
N MET A 299 19.56 8.69 5.26
CA MET A 299 18.25 8.19 4.80
C MET A 299 18.16 8.13 3.27
N GLU A 300 18.78 9.07 2.56
CA GLU A 300 18.82 9.05 1.10
C GLU A 300 19.48 7.80 0.52
N MET A 301 20.50 7.26 1.19
CA MET A 301 21.15 6.03 0.76
C MET A 301 20.39 4.78 1.19
N LEU A 302 19.70 4.83 2.33
CA LEU A 302 18.95 3.69 2.87
C LEU A 302 17.59 3.52 2.20
N VAL A 303 16.87 4.61 2.00
CA VAL A 303 15.46 4.66 1.56
C VAL A 303 15.33 5.27 0.15
N GLY A 304 16.42 5.73 -0.45
CA GLY A 304 16.43 6.28 -1.82
C GLY A 304 16.01 7.74 -1.93
N ARG A 305 15.59 8.39 -0.83
CA ARG A 305 15.20 9.81 -0.77
C ARG A 305 15.69 10.51 0.48
N SER A 306 16.17 11.74 0.33
CA SER A 306 16.39 12.68 1.43
C SER A 306 15.06 13.22 1.97
N ALA A 307 15.10 13.93 3.10
CA ALA A 307 13.93 14.59 3.68
C ALA A 307 13.32 15.61 2.71
N GLU A 308 14.15 16.37 1.99
CA GLU A 308 13.71 17.32 0.97
C GLU A 308 13.11 16.60 -0.25
N GLY A 309 13.69 15.46 -0.63
CA GLY A 309 13.26 14.66 -1.78
C GLY A 309 11.91 13.97 -1.62
N LEU A 310 11.35 13.88 -0.40
CA LEU A 310 10.02 13.32 -0.16
C LEU A 310 8.93 14.04 -0.98
N ARG A 311 9.06 15.36 -1.16
CA ARG A 311 8.09 16.19 -1.90
C ARG A 311 8.03 15.87 -3.39
N GLU A 312 9.11 15.33 -3.93
CA GLU A 312 9.25 15.02 -5.35
C GLU A 312 8.89 13.57 -5.68
N ALA A 313 8.75 12.72 -4.65
CA ALA A 313 8.41 11.32 -4.85
C ALA A 313 7.03 11.19 -5.53
N ASN A 314 6.81 10.22 -6.41
CA ASN A 314 5.45 9.90 -6.88
C ASN A 314 4.70 9.01 -5.85
N LEU A 315 3.45 8.61 -6.12
CA LEU A 315 2.67 7.81 -5.17
C LEU A 315 3.24 6.41 -4.94
N GLY A 316 3.70 5.73 -6.00
CA GLY A 316 4.36 4.43 -5.88
C GLY A 316 5.65 4.53 -5.07
N GLU A 317 6.50 5.49 -5.39
CA GLU A 317 7.74 5.75 -4.64
C GLU A 317 7.47 6.08 -3.16
N LEU A 318 6.39 6.81 -2.85
CA LEU A 318 6.00 7.07 -1.46
C LEU A 318 5.61 5.80 -0.71
N CYS A 319 5.03 4.80 -1.38
CA CYS A 319 4.71 3.53 -0.75
C CYS A 319 5.99 2.81 -0.33
N ASP A 320 6.97 2.72 -1.24
CA ASP A 320 8.27 2.12 -0.95
C ASP A 320 8.98 2.85 0.19
N ILE A 321 9.01 4.19 0.14
CA ILE A 321 9.59 5.03 1.19
C ILE A 321 8.90 4.80 2.53
N LEU A 322 7.57 4.68 2.54
CA LEU A 322 6.78 4.41 3.74
C LEU A 322 7.18 3.08 4.37
N VAL A 323 7.27 2.00 3.58
CA VAL A 323 7.63 0.65 4.07
C VAL A 323 9.09 0.56 4.54
N LEU A 324 10.02 1.17 3.80
CA LEU A 324 11.44 1.18 4.19
C LEU A 324 11.67 2.03 5.46
N THR A 325 11.04 3.22 5.54
CA THR A 325 11.10 4.06 6.74
C THR A 325 10.46 3.36 7.94
N TRP A 326 9.32 2.70 7.73
CA TRP A 326 8.68 1.86 8.74
C TRP A 326 9.64 0.80 9.27
N THR A 327 10.32 0.05 8.39
CA THR A 327 11.24 -1.03 8.78
C THR A 327 12.39 -0.51 9.65
N LEU A 328 12.99 0.61 9.27
CA LEU A 328 14.06 1.28 10.02
C LEU A 328 13.57 1.76 11.39
N GLU A 329 12.54 2.60 11.40
CA GLU A 329 12.08 3.26 12.60
C GLU A 329 11.45 2.28 13.59
N ARG A 330 10.71 1.28 13.11
CA ARG A 330 10.21 0.16 13.92
C ARG A 330 11.33 -0.56 14.64
N SER A 331 12.46 -0.76 13.96
CA SER A 331 13.60 -1.44 14.56
C SER A 331 14.18 -0.68 15.76
N ALA A 332 14.11 0.65 15.72
CA ALA A 332 14.47 1.52 16.83
C ALA A 332 13.41 1.55 17.94
N VAL A 333 12.17 1.86 17.58
CA VAL A 333 11.04 2.00 18.52
C VAL A 333 10.80 0.72 19.32
N CYS A 334 10.93 -0.44 18.68
CA CYS A 334 10.67 -1.74 19.30
C CYS A 334 11.89 -2.35 19.99
N GLY A 335 13.00 -1.61 20.09
CA GLY A 335 14.17 -2.01 20.88
C GLY A 335 14.89 -3.26 20.36
N LEU A 336 14.91 -3.50 19.03
CA LEU A 336 15.53 -4.69 18.45
C LEU A 336 17.03 -4.79 18.82
N PHE A 337 17.70 -3.65 18.94
CA PHE A 337 19.13 -3.53 19.24
C PHE A 337 19.46 -3.47 20.74
N GLY A 338 18.47 -3.61 21.63
CA GLY A 338 18.67 -3.55 23.08
C GLY A 338 19.13 -2.16 23.53
N GLU A 339 20.19 -2.10 24.35
CA GLU A 339 20.74 -0.86 24.90
C GLU A 339 21.72 -0.14 23.94
N ARG A 340 21.98 -0.71 22.76
CA ARG A 340 22.90 -0.13 21.80
C ARG A 340 22.31 1.13 21.18
N SER A 341 23.12 2.19 21.09
CA SER A 341 22.71 3.43 20.44
C SER A 341 22.51 3.21 18.94
N LEU A 342 21.38 3.67 18.43
CA LEU A 342 21.11 3.68 17.00
C LEU A 342 21.49 5.02 16.38
N PRO A 343 21.89 5.05 15.09
CA PRO A 343 22.02 6.28 14.34
C PRO A 343 20.69 7.04 14.32
N ALA A 344 20.77 8.37 14.40
CA ALA A 344 19.59 9.20 14.22
C ALA A 344 19.10 9.13 12.77
N LEU A 345 17.78 9.07 12.57
CA LEU A 345 17.17 9.18 11.26
C LEU A 345 17.03 10.65 10.87
N ASP A 346 17.32 10.98 9.61
CA ASP A 346 17.11 12.34 9.07
C ASP A 346 15.62 12.72 9.06
N TYR A 347 14.75 11.72 8.87
CA TYR A 347 13.30 11.80 9.00
C TYR A 347 12.72 10.44 9.37
N GLY A 348 11.52 10.44 9.96
CA GLY A 348 10.78 9.24 10.33
C GLY A 348 9.42 9.14 9.65
N ILE A 349 8.61 8.19 10.08
CA ILE A 349 7.28 7.89 9.54
C ILE A 349 6.36 9.09 9.59
N GLY A 350 6.46 9.94 10.62
CA GLY A 350 5.68 11.16 10.73
C GLY A 350 5.91 12.14 9.57
N ALA A 351 7.14 12.23 9.05
CA ALA A 351 7.44 13.08 7.89
C ALA A 351 6.86 12.50 6.59
N VAL A 352 6.92 11.17 6.42
CA VAL A 352 6.34 10.48 5.27
C VAL A 352 4.81 10.60 5.29
N LEU A 353 4.18 10.34 6.44
CA LEU A 353 2.73 10.49 6.63
C LEU A 353 2.26 11.93 6.37
N ALA A 354 3.03 12.93 6.83
CA ALA A 354 2.73 14.33 6.54
C ALA A 354 2.80 14.66 5.04
N GLU A 355 3.69 14.00 4.30
CA GLU A 355 3.79 14.16 2.84
C GLU A 355 2.66 13.45 2.10
N ILE A 356 2.29 12.24 2.54
CA ILE A 356 1.10 11.53 2.03
C ILE A 356 -0.15 12.40 2.22
N ARG A 357 -0.34 12.97 3.42
CA ARG A 357 -1.48 13.83 3.74
C ARG A 357 -1.54 15.11 2.90
N ARG A 358 -0.41 15.60 2.35
CA ARG A 358 -0.40 16.77 1.45
C ARG A 358 -0.90 16.47 0.04
N ARG A 359 -1.06 15.19 -0.30
CA ARG A 359 -1.43 14.78 -1.65
C ARG A 359 -2.93 14.55 -1.74
N PRO A 360 -3.55 14.97 -2.84
CA PRO A 360 -4.94 14.64 -3.06
C PRO A 360 -5.14 13.15 -3.25
N LEU A 361 -6.32 12.68 -2.85
CA LEU A 361 -6.78 11.35 -3.21
C LEU A 361 -7.09 11.30 -4.71
N ILE A 362 -6.79 10.16 -5.31
CA ILE A 362 -7.16 9.85 -6.69
C ILE A 362 -8.29 8.82 -6.60
N GLU A 363 -9.51 9.24 -6.92
CA GLU A 363 -10.68 8.36 -6.89
C GLU A 363 -10.67 7.39 -8.09
N PRO A 364 -11.21 6.17 -7.96
CA PRO A 364 -11.43 5.32 -9.12
C PRO A 364 -12.48 5.92 -10.06
N PRO A 365 -12.39 5.73 -11.39
CA PRO A 365 -11.39 4.97 -12.15
C PRO A 365 -10.19 5.82 -12.66
N LEU A 366 -9.84 6.93 -12.01
CA LEU A 366 -8.88 7.89 -12.55
C LEU A 366 -7.46 7.31 -12.68
N ALA A 367 -6.67 7.82 -13.62
CA ALA A 367 -5.27 7.44 -13.78
C ALA A 367 -4.48 7.70 -12.48
N GLY A 368 -3.67 6.72 -12.04
CA GLY A 368 -2.97 6.76 -10.76
C GLY A 368 -3.79 6.30 -9.55
N PHE A 369 -5.07 5.91 -9.75
CA PHE A 369 -5.92 5.36 -8.70
C PHE A 369 -5.28 4.17 -7.99
N TYR A 370 -4.73 3.21 -8.75
CA TYR A 370 -4.12 2.01 -8.17
C TYR A 370 -2.99 2.35 -7.20
N ASP A 371 -2.04 3.20 -7.61
CA ASP A 371 -0.93 3.62 -6.75
C ASP A 371 -1.42 4.38 -5.51
N CYS A 372 -2.46 5.22 -5.66
CA CYS A 372 -3.08 5.92 -4.52
C CYS A 372 -3.74 4.93 -3.56
N PHE A 373 -4.53 3.99 -4.09
CA PHE A 373 -5.19 2.94 -3.35
C PHE A 373 -4.19 2.07 -2.58
N TYR A 374 -3.15 1.58 -3.27
CA TYR A 374 -2.11 0.74 -2.70
C TYR A 374 -1.31 1.47 -1.60
N LEU A 375 -0.99 2.75 -1.82
CA LEU A 375 -0.40 3.58 -0.76
C LEU A 375 -1.33 3.71 0.45
N MET A 376 -2.63 3.89 0.24
CA MET A 376 -3.60 4.06 1.33
C MET A 376 -3.78 2.78 2.15
N THR A 377 -3.79 1.60 1.54
CA THR A 377 -3.81 0.32 2.29
C THR A 377 -2.53 0.15 3.12
N HIS A 378 -1.38 0.53 2.57
CA HIS A 378 -0.10 0.47 3.28
C HIS A 378 0.01 1.46 4.44
N VAL A 379 -0.64 2.62 4.36
CA VAL A 379 -0.80 3.51 5.53
C VAL A 379 -1.53 2.76 6.66
N VAL A 380 -2.64 2.07 6.36
CA VAL A 380 -3.37 1.27 7.37
C VAL A 380 -2.48 0.17 7.95
N TYR A 381 -1.75 -0.57 7.13
CA TYR A 381 -0.84 -1.61 7.61
C TYR A 381 0.26 -1.04 8.50
N VAL A 382 0.86 0.09 8.15
CA VAL A 382 1.84 0.77 9.00
C VAL A 382 1.24 1.15 10.34
N LEU A 383 0.02 1.69 10.40
CA LEU A 383 -0.62 2.08 11.65
C LEU A 383 -0.87 0.89 12.59
N ASN A 384 -1.07 -0.32 12.04
CA ASN A 384 -1.40 -1.52 12.82
C ASN A 384 -0.28 -2.55 12.89
N CYS A 385 0.95 -2.18 12.51
CA CYS A 385 2.07 -3.10 12.44
C CYS A 385 1.80 -4.34 11.56
N PHE A 386 1.31 -4.13 10.33
CA PHE A 386 1.00 -5.17 9.35
C PHE A 386 0.12 -6.28 9.96
N ASN A 387 -1.08 -5.89 10.39
CA ASN A 387 -2.11 -6.74 11.02
C ASN A 387 -1.85 -7.19 12.46
N GLY A 388 -0.60 -7.17 12.96
CA GLY A 388 -0.27 -7.64 14.31
C GLY A 388 -0.88 -6.82 15.47
N HIS A 389 -1.42 -5.62 15.22
CA HIS A 389 -2.02 -4.79 16.29
C HIS A 389 -3.37 -4.17 15.90
N LEU A 390 -4.17 -4.88 15.10
CA LEU A 390 -5.60 -4.58 15.03
C LEU A 390 -6.18 -4.49 16.46
N PRO A 391 -7.13 -3.56 16.71
CA PRO A 391 -8.11 -3.04 15.76
C PRO A 391 -7.70 -1.71 15.12
N ASN A 392 -8.22 -1.47 13.93
CA ASN A 392 -8.27 -0.16 13.30
C ASN A 392 -9.24 0.73 14.06
N CYS A 393 -8.96 2.03 14.12
CA CYS A 393 -9.89 2.99 14.70
C CYS A 393 -10.30 4.00 13.64
N ARG A 394 -11.59 4.03 13.28
CA ARG A 394 -12.10 4.96 12.26
C ARG A 394 -11.73 6.42 12.59
N THR A 395 -11.68 6.76 13.89
CA THR A 395 -11.36 8.11 14.34
C THR A 395 -9.90 8.51 14.12
N ASP A 396 -8.98 7.56 13.94
CA ASP A 396 -7.58 7.87 13.66
C ASP A 396 -7.42 8.51 12.27
N CYS A 397 -8.14 7.99 11.28
CA CYS A 397 -8.09 8.44 9.88
C CYS A 397 -9.46 8.31 9.18
N PRO A 398 -10.50 9.11 9.52
CA PRO A 398 -11.87 8.88 9.03
C PRO A 398 -12.00 8.90 7.50
N TRP A 399 -11.27 9.81 6.85
CA TRP A 399 -11.28 9.95 5.39
C TRP A 399 -10.62 8.76 4.68
N LEU A 400 -9.64 8.12 5.32
CA LEU A 400 -8.89 6.99 4.76
C LEU A 400 -9.80 5.78 4.63
N TYR A 401 -10.51 5.43 5.71
CA TYR A 401 -11.45 4.31 5.68
C TYR A 401 -12.64 4.59 4.76
N ALA A 402 -13.17 5.82 4.74
CA ALA A 402 -14.22 6.19 3.80
C ALA A 402 -13.75 6.08 2.32
N TYR A 403 -12.48 6.40 2.05
CA TYR A 403 -11.87 6.20 0.73
C TYR A 403 -11.76 4.70 0.40
N LEU A 404 -11.25 3.88 1.32
CA LEU A 404 -11.13 2.42 1.12
C LEU A 404 -12.48 1.74 0.90
N GLU A 405 -13.55 2.18 1.56
CA GLU A 405 -14.92 1.71 1.31
C GLU A 405 -15.36 1.96 -0.14
N ARG A 406 -15.12 3.18 -0.65
CA ARG A 406 -15.43 3.53 -2.05
C ARG A 406 -14.59 2.70 -3.02
N CYS A 407 -13.32 2.49 -2.70
CA CYS A 407 -12.41 1.65 -3.49
C CYS A 407 -12.90 0.20 -3.55
N LEU A 408 -13.26 -0.39 -2.40
CA LEU A 408 -13.80 -1.75 -2.35
C LEU A 408 -15.07 -1.86 -3.20
N GLY A 409 -16.00 -0.92 -3.04
CA GLY A 409 -17.22 -0.89 -3.86
C GLY A 409 -16.92 -0.80 -5.36
N PHE A 410 -15.91 -0.04 -5.75
CA PHE A 410 -15.44 0.01 -7.13
C PHE A 410 -14.86 -1.34 -7.59
N TRP A 411 -13.96 -1.94 -6.83
CA TRP A 411 -13.34 -3.22 -7.15
C TRP A 411 -14.37 -4.33 -7.32
N LEU A 412 -15.32 -4.45 -6.40
CA LEU A 412 -16.38 -5.46 -6.46
C LEU A 412 -17.27 -5.31 -7.70
N ARG A 413 -17.51 -4.07 -8.13
CA ARG A 413 -18.20 -3.81 -9.40
C ARG A 413 -17.35 -4.22 -10.60
N GLU A 414 -16.07 -3.90 -10.62
CA GLU A 414 -15.17 -4.24 -11.73
C GLU A 414 -15.01 -5.75 -11.91
N VAL A 415 -14.91 -6.50 -10.81
CA VAL A 415 -14.71 -7.96 -10.86
C VAL A 415 -15.98 -8.75 -11.18
N LYS A 416 -17.16 -8.13 -11.07
CA LYS A 416 -18.45 -8.71 -11.46
C LYS A 416 -18.76 -8.54 -12.94
N GLN A 417 -18.16 -7.56 -13.61
CA GLN A 417 -18.39 -7.36 -15.03
C GLN A 417 -17.74 -8.49 -15.83
N ASP A 418 -18.55 -9.26 -16.57
CA ASP A 418 -18.03 -10.22 -17.52
C ASP A 418 -17.39 -9.47 -18.69
N ARG A 419 -16.09 -9.30 -18.59
CA ARG A 419 -15.27 -8.66 -19.62
C ARG A 419 -14.55 -9.70 -20.50
N SER A 420 -14.91 -10.99 -20.42
CA SER A 420 -14.24 -12.07 -21.17
C SER A 420 -14.34 -11.90 -22.69
N SER A 421 -15.31 -11.10 -23.16
CA SER A 421 -15.49 -10.71 -24.55
C SER A 421 -14.60 -9.55 -25.02
N LEU A 422 -13.92 -8.83 -24.10
CA LEU A 422 -13.08 -7.69 -24.47
C LEU A 422 -11.78 -8.16 -25.15
N PRO A 423 -11.31 -7.46 -26.21
CA PRO A 423 -10.02 -7.72 -26.83
C PRO A 423 -8.86 -7.68 -25.82
N ASP A 424 -7.85 -8.55 -25.98
CA ASP A 424 -6.69 -8.65 -25.09
C ASP A 424 -5.99 -7.32 -24.84
N SER A 425 -5.96 -6.42 -25.83
CA SER A 425 -5.38 -5.08 -25.70
C SER A 425 -6.12 -4.18 -24.71
N ILE A 426 -7.44 -4.33 -24.61
CA ILE A 426 -8.31 -3.62 -23.66
C ILE A 426 -8.31 -4.37 -22.34
N ALA A 427 -8.33 -5.71 -22.36
CA ALA A 427 -8.21 -6.53 -21.17
C ALA A 427 -6.89 -6.28 -20.41
N ALA A 428 -5.78 -6.05 -21.11
CA ALA A 428 -4.48 -5.70 -20.53
C ALA A 428 -4.41 -4.27 -19.94
N THR A 429 -5.47 -3.46 -20.13
CA THR A 429 -5.67 -2.17 -19.43
C THR A 429 -6.68 -2.28 -18.29
N THR A 430 -7.33 -3.43 -18.11
CA THR A 430 -8.25 -3.62 -17.00
C THR A 430 -7.51 -3.95 -15.72
N TRP A 431 -8.05 -3.48 -14.61
CA TRP A 431 -7.53 -3.78 -13.28
C TRP A 431 -7.75 -5.24 -12.83
N GLY A 432 -8.28 -6.11 -13.68
CA GLY A 432 -8.61 -7.50 -13.34
C GLY A 432 -7.40 -8.37 -13.00
N ALA A 433 -6.17 -7.92 -13.28
CA ALA A 433 -4.94 -8.62 -12.88
C ALA A 433 -4.59 -8.39 -11.39
N GLU A 434 -5.01 -7.27 -10.81
CA GLU A 434 -4.73 -6.88 -9.41
C GLU A 434 -5.95 -7.10 -8.49
N ALA A 435 -7.01 -7.69 -9.03
CA ALA A 435 -8.31 -7.73 -8.37
C ALA A 435 -8.31 -8.48 -7.03
N VAL A 436 -7.60 -9.63 -6.93
CA VAL A 436 -7.55 -10.37 -5.66
C VAL A 436 -6.85 -9.55 -4.59
N ASP A 437 -5.69 -9.00 -4.89
CA ASP A 437 -4.95 -8.14 -3.96
C ASP A 437 -5.77 -6.95 -3.51
N ALA A 438 -6.35 -6.22 -4.47
CA ALA A 438 -7.08 -5.01 -4.15
C ALA A 438 -8.35 -5.27 -3.33
N VAL A 439 -9.11 -6.33 -3.64
CA VAL A 439 -10.27 -6.72 -2.83
C VAL A 439 -9.84 -7.22 -1.46
N ALA A 440 -8.81 -8.07 -1.39
CA ALA A 440 -8.32 -8.66 -0.16
C ALA A 440 -7.79 -7.59 0.80
N GLU A 441 -6.91 -6.69 0.35
CA GLU A 441 -6.36 -5.64 1.19
C GLU A 441 -7.44 -4.65 1.66
N SER A 442 -8.41 -4.33 0.80
CA SER A 442 -9.53 -3.47 1.17
C SER A 442 -10.37 -4.13 2.28
N VAL A 443 -10.72 -5.41 2.10
CA VAL A 443 -11.44 -6.19 3.10
C VAL A 443 -10.65 -6.25 4.41
N ASP A 444 -9.35 -6.51 4.32
CA ASP A 444 -8.47 -6.62 5.48
C ASP A 444 -8.41 -5.32 6.30
N CYS A 445 -8.19 -4.20 5.62
CA CYS A 445 -8.17 -2.87 6.23
C CYS A 445 -9.52 -2.52 6.88
N LEU A 446 -10.63 -2.76 6.19
CA LEU A 446 -11.96 -2.35 6.65
C LEU A 446 -12.52 -3.24 7.76
N ARG A 447 -12.21 -4.54 7.75
CA ARG A 447 -12.62 -5.48 8.81
C ARG A 447 -12.03 -5.13 10.17
N GLY A 448 -10.88 -4.45 10.19
CA GLY A 448 -10.24 -4.03 11.43
C GLY A 448 -11.04 -3.03 12.27
N LEU A 449 -12.13 -2.44 11.75
CA LEU A 449 -12.79 -1.27 12.36
C LEU A 449 -13.73 -1.57 13.54
N GLU A 450 -13.94 -2.84 13.94
CA GLU A 450 -14.77 -3.29 15.10
C GLU A 450 -16.19 -2.69 15.23
N GLU A 451 -16.66 -1.90 14.26
CA GLU A 451 -18.03 -1.38 14.21
C GLU A 451 -18.98 -2.54 13.87
N GLU A 452 -19.81 -2.91 14.85
CA GLU A 452 -20.87 -3.92 14.70
C GLU A 452 -21.80 -3.55 13.54
N GLY A 453 -21.64 -4.23 12.40
CA GLY A 453 -22.53 -4.06 11.25
C GLY A 453 -21.83 -4.27 9.93
N GLU A 454 -21.57 -5.54 9.59
CA GLU A 454 -21.73 -6.12 8.25
C GLU A 454 -21.73 -5.12 7.07
N MET A 455 -20.62 -4.42 6.82
CA MET A 455 -20.49 -3.66 5.59
C MET A 455 -20.73 -4.63 4.43
N GLU A 456 -21.83 -4.43 3.70
CA GLU A 456 -22.28 -5.33 2.66
C GLU A 456 -21.15 -5.60 1.66
N ALA A 457 -20.40 -4.55 1.31
CA ALA A 457 -19.19 -4.63 0.50
C ALA A 457 -18.11 -5.56 1.09
N VAL A 458 -17.91 -5.59 2.40
CA VAL A 458 -16.95 -6.52 3.03
C VAL A 458 -17.43 -7.96 2.90
N ARG A 459 -18.72 -8.23 3.15
CA ARG A 459 -19.29 -9.59 3.02
C ARG A 459 -19.25 -10.06 1.57
N GLU A 460 -19.56 -9.16 0.64
CA GLU A 460 -19.46 -9.38 -0.78
C GLU A 460 -18.01 -9.66 -1.22
N GLY A 461 -17.05 -8.89 -0.71
CA GLY A 461 -15.63 -9.13 -0.97
C GLY A 461 -15.13 -10.46 -0.44
N LEU A 462 -15.52 -10.85 0.78
CA LEU A 462 -15.21 -12.17 1.34
C LEU A 462 -15.81 -13.30 0.49
N ALA A 463 -17.10 -13.19 0.14
CA ALA A 463 -17.77 -14.17 -0.71
C ALA A 463 -17.10 -14.28 -2.08
N TRP A 464 -16.71 -13.15 -2.68
CA TRP A 464 -16.00 -13.13 -3.95
C TRP A 464 -14.61 -13.77 -3.83
N LEU A 465 -13.82 -13.44 -2.80
CA LEU A 465 -12.49 -14.03 -2.58
C LEU A 465 -12.55 -15.56 -2.50
N LEU A 466 -13.55 -16.12 -1.80
CA LEU A 466 -13.74 -17.58 -1.73
C LEU A 466 -13.90 -18.24 -3.10
N THR A 467 -14.42 -17.51 -4.10
CA THR A 467 -14.56 -18.03 -5.48
C THR A 467 -13.28 -17.93 -6.31
N ARG A 468 -12.19 -17.40 -5.73
CA ARG A 468 -10.88 -17.20 -6.39
C ARG A 468 -9.80 -18.16 -5.95
N GLN A 469 -10.07 -19.00 -4.95
CA GLN A 469 -9.15 -20.09 -4.59
C GLN A 469 -9.23 -21.19 -5.64
N GLU A 470 -8.07 -21.57 -6.19
CA GLU A 470 -7.96 -22.69 -7.12
C GLU A 470 -7.67 -24.01 -6.41
N ALA A 471 -7.66 -25.10 -7.16
CA ALA A 471 -7.48 -26.45 -6.62
C ALA A 471 -6.08 -26.70 -6.00
N ASP A 472 -5.10 -25.86 -6.33
CA ASP A 472 -3.77 -25.85 -5.72
C ASP A 472 -3.74 -25.15 -4.35
N GLY A 473 -4.86 -24.55 -3.93
CA GLY A 473 -5.00 -23.79 -2.68
C GLY A 473 -4.57 -22.33 -2.80
N LEU A 474 -4.01 -21.90 -3.93
CA LEU A 474 -3.60 -20.52 -4.17
C LEU A 474 -4.77 -19.68 -4.70
N PHE A 475 -4.69 -18.37 -4.51
CA PHE A 475 -5.67 -17.41 -5.01
C PHE A 475 -5.09 -16.68 -6.21
N TYR A 476 -5.93 -16.45 -7.20
CA TYR A 476 -5.51 -15.77 -8.43
C TYR A 476 -6.53 -14.75 -8.90
N SER A 477 -6.04 -13.60 -9.34
CA SER A 477 -6.87 -12.63 -10.04
C SER A 477 -7.32 -13.20 -11.40
N PRO A 478 -8.55 -12.89 -11.86
CA PRO A 478 -9.10 -13.43 -13.11
C PRO A 478 -8.24 -13.21 -14.36
N ARG A 479 -7.37 -12.19 -14.36
CA ARG A 479 -6.49 -11.82 -15.48
C ARG A 479 -5.01 -11.80 -15.12
N ALA A 480 -4.63 -12.43 -14.00
CA ALA A 480 -3.24 -12.51 -13.60
C ALA A 480 -2.40 -13.19 -14.70
N GLN A 481 -1.25 -12.62 -15.02
CA GLN A 481 -0.30 -13.25 -15.93
C GLN A 481 0.26 -14.52 -15.28
N ARG A 482 0.32 -15.62 -16.04
CA ARG A 482 0.92 -16.89 -15.59
C ARG A 482 1.95 -17.40 -16.61
N PRO A 483 3.20 -17.71 -16.20
CA PRO A 483 3.75 -17.52 -14.85
C PRO A 483 3.81 -16.05 -14.45
N ALA A 484 3.77 -15.79 -13.14
CA ALA A 484 3.90 -14.44 -12.60
C ALA A 484 5.29 -13.86 -12.90
N ALA A 485 5.43 -12.53 -12.86
CA ALA A 485 6.70 -11.87 -13.15
C ALA A 485 7.73 -12.12 -12.04
N THR A 486 7.28 -12.14 -10.79
CA THR A 486 8.10 -12.40 -9.61
C THR A 486 7.47 -13.44 -8.69
N GLU A 487 8.27 -13.98 -7.77
CA GLU A 487 7.81 -14.87 -6.71
C GLU A 487 6.87 -14.15 -5.72
N TYR A 488 7.08 -12.84 -5.54
CA TYR A 488 6.17 -11.98 -4.78
C TYR A 488 4.80 -11.93 -5.45
N ASP A 489 4.73 -11.58 -6.74
CA ASP A 489 3.48 -11.49 -7.50
C ASP A 489 2.74 -12.84 -7.56
N HIS A 490 3.46 -13.95 -7.42
CA HIS A 490 2.86 -15.28 -7.38
C HIS A 490 2.16 -15.58 -6.07
N LEU A 491 2.75 -15.21 -4.92
CA LEU A 491 2.22 -15.54 -3.60
C LEU A 491 1.39 -14.43 -2.95
N HIS A 492 1.63 -13.17 -3.29
CA HIS A 492 1.00 -12.01 -2.66
C HIS A 492 -0.55 -12.06 -2.70
N PRO A 493 -1.20 -12.40 -3.84
CA PRO A 493 -2.66 -12.61 -3.89
C PRO A 493 -3.19 -13.66 -2.92
N THR A 494 -2.42 -14.72 -2.69
CA THR A 494 -2.78 -15.78 -1.75
C THR A 494 -2.63 -15.33 -0.31
N TRP A 495 -1.54 -14.60 -0.01
CA TRP A 495 -1.30 -14.06 1.33
C TRP A 495 -2.38 -13.05 1.73
N THR A 496 -2.62 -12.04 0.91
CA THR A 496 -3.60 -10.98 1.18
C THR A 496 -4.99 -11.58 1.36
N ALA A 497 -5.40 -12.50 0.47
CA ALA A 497 -6.69 -13.18 0.57
C ALA A 497 -6.81 -14.04 1.84
N ALA A 498 -5.78 -14.82 2.17
CA ALA A 498 -5.78 -15.66 3.36
C ALA A 498 -5.85 -14.85 4.66
N ALA A 499 -5.19 -13.69 4.68
CA ALA A 499 -5.32 -12.72 5.76
C ALA A 499 -6.77 -12.21 5.83
N ALA A 500 -7.31 -11.65 4.74
CA ALA A 500 -8.67 -11.10 4.69
C ALA A 500 -9.76 -12.10 5.14
N LEU A 501 -9.58 -13.39 4.82
CA LEU A 501 -10.49 -14.49 5.17
C LEU A 501 -10.39 -14.98 6.62
N GLN A 502 -9.40 -14.51 7.39
CA GLN A 502 -9.27 -14.89 8.79
C GLN A 502 -10.35 -14.20 9.64
N LEU A 503 -11.51 -14.83 9.80
CA LEU A 503 -12.66 -14.18 10.43
C LEU A 503 -12.50 -14.02 11.95
N ASP A 504 -11.86 -14.98 12.61
CA ASP A 504 -11.74 -15.08 14.07
C ASP A 504 -10.47 -14.42 14.65
N ARG A 505 -10.10 -13.23 14.17
CA ARG A 505 -8.88 -12.56 14.67
C ARG A 505 -9.02 -12.15 16.13
N LEU A 506 -7.99 -12.46 16.92
CA LEU A 506 -7.84 -12.01 18.29
C LEU A 506 -7.12 -10.67 18.34
N VAL A 507 -7.75 -9.74 19.07
CA VAL A 507 -7.29 -8.37 19.26
C VAL A 507 -7.27 -8.02 20.76
N PRO A 508 -6.25 -7.33 21.28
CA PRO A 508 -4.96 -7.06 20.64
C PRO A 508 -4.12 -8.34 20.50
N GLY A 509 -3.32 -8.41 19.44
CA GLY A 509 -2.31 -9.44 19.29
C GLY A 509 -1.30 -9.42 20.47
N PRO A 510 -0.71 -10.56 20.85
CA PRO A 510 0.11 -10.67 22.06
C PRO A 510 1.51 -10.06 21.96
N SER A 511 1.88 -9.47 20.82
CA SER A 511 3.23 -8.90 20.65
C SER A 511 3.33 -7.52 21.33
N PRO A 512 4.19 -7.38 22.36
CA PRO A 512 4.45 -6.07 22.96
C PRO A 512 5.16 -5.11 21.99
N ARG A 513 5.90 -5.62 21.01
CA ARG A 513 6.59 -4.77 20.01
C ARG A 513 5.61 -4.20 18.99
N CYS A 514 4.66 -5.00 18.52
CA CYS A 514 3.57 -4.50 17.68
C CYS A 514 2.74 -3.45 18.42
N ALA A 515 2.45 -3.66 19.70
CA ALA A 515 1.75 -2.67 20.51
C ALA A 515 2.55 -1.36 20.64
N ALA A 516 3.86 -1.46 20.93
CA ALA A 516 4.73 -0.29 21.00
C ALA A 516 4.80 0.46 19.65
N TRP A 517 4.92 -0.27 18.54
CA TRP A 517 4.91 0.32 17.21
C TRP A 517 3.58 1.00 16.90
N ALA A 518 2.45 0.31 17.08
CA ALA A 518 1.14 0.85 16.73
C ALA A 518 0.82 2.10 17.55
N GLN A 519 1.18 2.14 18.84
CA GLN A 519 1.08 3.34 19.65
C GLN A 519 1.92 4.49 19.06
N TYR A 520 3.17 4.21 18.71
CA TYR A 520 4.08 5.19 18.11
C TYR A 520 3.55 5.72 16.75
N ALA A 521 3.16 4.82 15.85
CA ALA A 521 2.68 5.14 14.51
C ALA A 521 1.39 5.96 14.55
N ARG A 522 0.44 5.63 15.43
CA ARG A 522 -0.79 6.41 15.63
C ARG A 522 -0.50 7.80 16.16
N GLN A 523 0.45 7.95 17.10
CA GLN A 523 0.88 9.27 17.56
C GLN A 523 1.51 10.07 16.40
N ALA A 524 2.40 9.45 15.62
CA ALA A 524 3.02 10.10 14.46
C ALA A 524 1.97 10.51 13.41
N ALA A 525 0.93 9.70 13.19
CA ALA A 525 -0.18 10.02 12.31
C ALA A 525 -1.01 11.21 12.81
N GLN A 526 -1.28 11.28 14.11
CA GLN A 526 -1.96 12.42 14.73
C GLN A 526 -1.13 13.70 14.59
N GLU A 527 0.18 13.64 14.83
CA GLU A 527 1.10 14.78 14.67
C GLU A 527 1.23 15.22 13.20
N ALA A 528 1.21 14.29 12.26
CA ALA A 528 1.12 14.54 10.83
C ALA A 528 -0.26 15.07 10.38
N GLY A 529 -1.25 15.06 11.28
CA GLY A 529 -2.60 15.56 11.06
C GLY A 529 -3.45 14.66 10.17
N LEU A 530 -3.23 13.33 10.20
CA LEU A 530 -4.04 12.38 9.41
C LEU A 530 -5.51 12.29 9.83
N ALA A 531 -5.90 12.87 10.96
CA ALA A 531 -7.31 12.97 11.33
C ALA A 531 -8.11 13.89 10.37
N GLU A 532 -7.42 14.83 9.70
CA GLU A 532 -8.02 15.73 8.73
C GLU A 532 -7.86 15.20 7.30
N PRO A 533 -8.85 15.41 6.42
CA PRO A 533 -8.75 14.96 5.04
C PRO A 533 -7.57 15.63 4.30
N PRO A 534 -6.97 14.94 3.33
CA PRO A 534 -5.98 15.54 2.44
C PRO A 534 -6.57 16.73 1.68
N PRO A 535 -5.71 17.64 1.16
CA PRO A 535 -6.20 18.73 0.34
C PRO A 535 -6.88 18.18 -0.90
N LEU A 536 -7.89 18.92 -1.36
CA LEU A 536 -8.47 18.63 -2.66
C LEU A 536 -7.40 18.86 -3.74
N PRO A 537 -7.37 18.06 -4.82
CA PRO A 537 -6.34 18.15 -5.85
C PRO A 537 -6.20 19.58 -6.33
N ASP A 538 -4.98 20.16 -6.35
CA ASP A 538 -4.77 21.53 -6.82
C ASP A 538 -4.71 21.59 -8.35
N LEU A 539 -5.69 22.27 -8.96
CA LEU A 539 -5.98 22.20 -10.39
C LEU A 539 -5.54 23.49 -11.10
N GLY A 540 -5.07 24.49 -10.34
CA GLY A 540 -4.60 25.78 -10.88
C GLY A 540 -3.10 25.89 -11.09
N ALA A 541 -2.29 24.91 -10.65
CA ALA A 541 -0.83 25.00 -10.72
C ALA A 541 -0.24 24.64 -12.09
N HIS A 542 -1.03 24.08 -13.01
CA HIS A 542 -0.60 23.72 -14.37
C HIS A 542 -0.96 24.77 -15.45
N THR A 543 -1.50 25.93 -15.06
CA THR A 543 -1.95 26.97 -16.00
C THR A 543 -0.92 28.07 -16.28
N THR A 544 0.22 28.15 -15.59
CA THR A 544 1.12 29.33 -15.70
C THR A 544 2.40 29.12 -16.51
N SER A 545 2.66 27.96 -17.14
CA SER A 545 3.91 27.74 -17.90
C SER A 545 3.75 27.77 -19.42
N ALA A 546 2.60 28.18 -19.96
CA ALA A 546 2.33 28.15 -21.40
C ALA A 546 1.94 29.50 -22.00
N GLU A 547 1.80 30.57 -21.20
CA GLU A 547 1.34 31.88 -21.70
C GLU A 547 2.43 32.98 -21.73
N GLU A 548 3.65 32.73 -21.22
CA GLU A 548 4.71 33.77 -21.21
C GLU A 548 5.69 33.73 -22.41
N ASP A 549 5.59 32.76 -23.33
CA ASP A 549 6.49 32.67 -24.49
C ASP A 549 5.92 33.25 -25.81
N ASP A 550 4.66 33.70 -25.85
CA ASP A 550 4.01 34.17 -27.09
C ASP A 550 3.95 35.72 -27.25
N GLU A 551 4.43 36.52 -26.29
CA GLU A 551 4.47 38.00 -26.43
C GLU A 551 5.83 38.57 -26.90
N ALA A 552 6.76 37.72 -27.34
CA ALA A 552 8.08 38.16 -27.79
C ALA A 552 8.30 38.15 -29.31
N GLU A 553 7.26 38.10 -30.16
CA GLU A 553 7.39 38.40 -31.60
C GLU A 553 6.12 39.09 -32.14
N GLY A 554 6.10 40.43 -32.05
CA GLY A 554 5.08 41.31 -32.64
C GLY A 554 5.62 42.68 -33.00
#